data_AF-A0A1Y3AZ58-F1
#
_entry.id   AF-A0A1Y3AZ58-F1
#
_cell.length_a   1.000
_cell.length_b   1.000
_cell.length_c   1.000
_cell.angle_alpha   90.00
_cell.angle_beta   90.00
_cell.angle_gamma   90.00
#
_symmetry.space_group_name_H-M   'P 1'
#
loop_
_entity.id
_entity.type
_entity.pdbx_description
1 polymer ?
#
loop_
_entity_poly.entity_id
_entity_poly.type
_entity_poly.pdbx_seq_one_letter_code
_entity_poly.pdbx_strand_id
1 'polypeptide(L)'
;MDFLEILGAILAIILLFKSTVFITYLLLAQYGRKIGLGVKYISDNGEFAVISGATGCLGREFTQEFASMGYNLVLIARNGQKLDRLEQQIRKKYNTMKHVIKIAVDVTKSESYEKIKQQLAEVNPIVVLVNCMSTCP
;
A
#
# COMPACT_ATOMS: atom_id res chain seq x y z
N MET A 1 47.05 21.53 30.07
CA MET A 1 46.37 21.63 28.77
C MET A 1 46.04 23.08 28.55
N ASP A 2 46.46 23.60 27.40
CA ASP A 2 46.17 24.98 27.04
C ASP A 2 44.68 25.14 26.72
N PHE A 3 44.12 26.33 26.97
CA PHE A 3 42.70 26.63 26.73
C PHE A 3 42.25 26.23 25.32
N LEU A 4 43.13 26.39 24.33
CA LEU A 4 42.88 26.03 22.93
C LEU A 4 42.71 24.51 22.74
N GLU A 5 43.45 23.69 23.50
CA GLU A 5 43.34 22.22 23.44
C GLU A 5 41.97 21.76 23.97
N ILE A 6 41.51 22.34 25.07
CA ILE A 6 40.22 22.01 25.68
C ILE A 6 39.07 22.39 24.73
N LEU A 7 39.13 23.60 24.14
CA LEU A 7 38.12 24.07 23.19
C LEU A 7 38.08 23.19 21.93
N GLY A 8 39.24 22.80 21.41
CA GLY A 8 39.37 21.90 20.27
C GLY A 8 38.76 20.51 20.54
N ALA A 9 39.02 19.95 21.73
CA ALA A 9 38.47 18.66 22.14
C ALA A 9 36.92 18.70 22.22
N ILE A 10 36.34 19.75 22.79
CA ILE A 10 34.88 19.91 22.89
C ILE A 10 34.25 19.99 21.50
N LEU A 11 34.82 20.79 20.58
CA LEU A 11 34.31 20.91 19.21
C LEU A 11 34.38 19.57 18.47
N ALA A 12 35.49 18.84 18.60
CA ALA A 12 35.67 17.52 18.00
C ALA A 12 34.61 16.52 18.50
N ILE A 13 34.32 16.50 19.80
CA ILE A 13 33.27 15.66 20.39
C ILE A 13 31.89 16.02 19.81
N ILE A 14 31.58 17.32 19.70
CA ILE A 14 30.30 17.77 19.13
C ILE A 14 30.17 17.34 17.66
N LEU A 15 31.23 17.48 16.87
CA LEU A 15 31.25 17.07 15.46
C LEU A 15 31.11 15.55 15.31
N LEU A 16 31.81 14.77 16.14
CA LEU A 16 31.69 13.30 16.17
C LEU A 16 30.30 12.83 16.60
N PHE A 17 29.69 13.50 17.57
CA PHE A 17 28.32 13.20 17.99
C PHE A 17 27.32 13.49 16.86
N LYS A 18 27.42 14.68 16.24
CA LYS A 18 26.56 15.05 15.12
C LYS A 18 26.74 14.12 13.91
N SER A 19 27.96 13.75 13.58
CA SER A 19 28.23 12.84 12.47
C SER A 19 27.70 11.44 12.75
N THR A 20 27.83 10.95 13.99
CA THR A 20 27.29 9.64 14.39
C THR A 20 25.76 9.61 14.31
N VAL A 21 25.09 10.66 14.78
CA VAL A 21 23.63 10.79 14.67
C VAL A 21 23.20 10.84 13.20
N PHE A 22 23.92 11.61 12.37
CA PHE A 22 23.63 11.73 10.94
C PHE A 22 23.81 10.38 10.20
N ILE A 23 24.92 9.68 10.45
CA ILE A 23 25.17 8.34 9.87
C ILE A 23 24.09 7.36 10.31
N THR A 24 23.74 7.36 11.60
CA THR A 24 22.66 6.50 12.12
C THR A 24 21.33 6.81 11.42
N TYR A 25 21.01 8.09 11.22
CA TYR A 25 19.81 8.50 10.48
C TYR A 25 19.83 8.01 9.03
N LEU A 26 20.97 8.13 8.32
CA LEU A 26 21.11 7.63 6.96
C LEU A 26 20.95 6.10 6.89
N LEU A 27 21.54 5.37 7.83
CA LEU A 27 21.40 3.92 7.93
C LEU A 27 19.95 3.52 8.22
N LEU A 28 19.27 4.19 9.15
CA LEU A 28 17.84 3.95 9.41
C LEU A 28 16.97 4.31 8.20
N ALA A 29 17.26 5.38 7.47
CA ALA A 29 16.52 5.74 6.27
C ALA A 29 16.68 4.71 5.13
N GLN A 30 17.89 4.17 4.95
CA GLN A 30 18.16 3.16 3.90
C GLN A 30 17.72 1.75 4.30
N TYR A 31 17.96 1.34 5.54
CA TYR A 31 17.80 -0.05 5.99
C TYR A 31 16.64 -0.25 6.97
N GLY A 32 16.17 0.81 7.62
CA GLY A 32 15.08 0.77 8.62
C GLY A 32 13.83 0.06 8.11
N ARG A 33 13.43 0.32 6.86
CA ARG A 33 12.30 -0.38 6.22
C ARG A 33 12.53 -1.89 6.09
N LYS A 34 13.75 -2.32 5.76
CA LYS A 34 14.08 -3.76 5.63
C LYS A 34 14.08 -4.48 6.98
N ILE A 35 14.49 -3.80 8.05
CA ILE A 35 14.50 -4.36 9.42
C ILE A 35 13.15 -4.19 10.15
N GLY A 36 12.08 -3.81 9.44
CA GLY A 36 10.73 -3.75 10.00
C GLY A 36 10.43 -2.51 10.84
N LEU A 37 11.30 -1.48 10.84
CA LEU A 37 11.04 -0.18 11.46
C LEU A 37 10.17 0.75 10.57
N GLY A 38 9.67 0.24 9.43
CA GLY A 38 8.73 0.93 8.56
C GLY A 38 7.26 0.65 8.91
N VAL A 39 6.34 1.35 8.26
CA VAL A 39 4.90 1.06 8.36
C VAL A 39 4.65 -0.36 7.82
N LYS A 40 4.04 -1.22 8.65
CA LYS A 40 3.57 -2.55 8.25
C LYS A 40 2.25 -2.38 7.51
N TYR A 41 2.25 -2.65 6.21
CA TYR A 41 1.07 -2.61 5.34
C TYR A 41 0.49 -4.03 5.13
N ILE A 42 0.48 -4.86 6.15
CA ILE A 42 -0.09 -6.21 6.08
C ILE A 42 -1.41 -6.18 6.83
N SER A 43 -2.47 -6.74 6.23
CA SER A 43 -3.78 -6.82 6.84
C SER A 43 -3.78 -7.87 7.96
N ASP A 44 -4.00 -7.43 9.19
CA ASP A 44 -4.11 -8.31 10.36
C ASP A 44 -5.59 -8.54 10.77
N ASN A 45 -6.53 -7.70 10.31
CA ASN A 45 -7.92 -7.64 10.79
C ASN A 45 -8.99 -7.75 9.70
N GLY A 46 -8.67 -8.27 8.52
CA GLY A 46 -9.65 -8.41 7.43
C GLY A 46 -10.05 -7.06 6.82
N GLU A 47 -9.12 -6.11 6.83
CA GLU A 47 -9.30 -4.79 6.26
C GLU A 47 -9.45 -4.88 4.73
N PHE A 48 -10.15 -3.92 4.14
CA PHE A 48 -10.39 -3.88 2.71
C PHE A 48 -9.47 -2.90 1.98
N ALA A 49 -8.95 -3.36 0.85
CA ALA A 49 -8.33 -2.52 -0.18
C ALA A 49 -9.28 -2.39 -1.38
N VAL A 50 -9.65 -1.15 -1.71
CA VAL A 50 -10.47 -0.83 -2.87
C VAL A 50 -9.56 -0.49 -4.03
N ILE A 51 -9.70 -1.19 -5.15
CA ILE A 51 -8.85 -1.02 -6.33
C ILE A 51 -9.74 -0.70 -7.52
N SER A 52 -9.66 0.55 -8.01
CA SER A 52 -10.29 0.98 -9.25
C SER A 52 -9.40 0.63 -10.45
N GLY A 53 -10.01 0.26 -11.58
CA GLY A 53 -9.25 -0.20 -12.74
C GLY A 53 -8.55 -1.54 -12.50
N ALA A 54 -9.07 -2.38 -11.60
CA ALA A 54 -8.44 -3.63 -11.13
C ALA A 54 -8.03 -4.60 -12.26
N THR A 55 -8.71 -4.56 -13.41
CA THR A 55 -8.40 -5.43 -14.55
C THR A 55 -7.39 -4.86 -15.54
N GLY A 56 -6.89 -3.63 -15.31
CA GLY A 56 -5.84 -2.99 -16.12
C GLY A 56 -4.44 -3.45 -15.72
N CYS A 57 -3.40 -2.97 -16.41
CA CYS A 57 -2.02 -3.43 -16.19
C CYS A 57 -1.57 -3.24 -14.74
N LEU A 58 -1.56 -2.00 -14.25
CA LEU A 58 -1.15 -1.70 -12.87
C LEU A 58 -2.15 -2.20 -11.84
N GLY A 59 -3.45 -2.05 -12.11
CA GLY A 59 -4.51 -2.48 -11.19
C GLY A 59 -4.44 -3.98 -10.86
N ARG A 60 -4.04 -4.83 -11.82
CA ARG A 60 -3.84 -6.27 -11.59
C ARG A 60 -2.69 -6.55 -10.65
N GLU A 61 -1.56 -5.85 -10.82
CA GLU A 61 -0.39 -6.04 -9.97
C GLU A 61 -0.68 -5.59 -8.54
N PHE A 62 -1.34 -4.44 -8.35
CA PHE A 62 -1.82 -4.03 -7.03
C PHE A 62 -2.78 -5.06 -6.43
N THR A 63 -3.69 -5.61 -7.23
CA THR A 63 -4.60 -6.66 -6.76
C THR A 63 -3.83 -7.89 -6.26
N GLN A 64 -2.80 -8.32 -6.97
CA GLN A 64 -1.96 -9.44 -6.53
C GLN A 64 -1.16 -9.11 -5.27
N GLU A 65 -0.62 -7.90 -5.17
CA GLU A 65 0.19 -7.48 -4.03
C GLU A 65 -0.67 -7.41 -2.75
N PHE A 66 -1.81 -6.73 -2.79
CA PHE A 66 -2.71 -6.64 -1.63
C PHE A 66 -3.35 -7.98 -1.27
N ALA A 67 -3.61 -8.85 -2.25
CA ALA A 67 -4.02 -10.24 -1.99
C ALA A 67 -2.94 -10.99 -1.19
N SER A 68 -1.66 -10.87 -1.61
CA SER A 68 -0.53 -11.51 -0.93
C SER A 68 -0.33 -11.00 0.50
N MET A 69 -0.65 -9.72 0.75
CA MET A 69 -0.63 -9.08 2.06
C MET A 69 -1.86 -9.38 2.92
N GLY A 70 -2.83 -10.18 2.42
CA GLY A 70 -3.98 -10.64 3.18
C GLY A 70 -5.15 -9.66 3.29
N TYR A 71 -5.20 -8.62 2.45
CA TYR A 71 -6.36 -7.74 2.40
C TYR A 71 -7.56 -8.44 1.78
N ASN A 72 -8.74 -8.14 2.28
CA ASN A 72 -9.96 -8.34 1.52
C ASN A 72 -10.01 -7.30 0.40
N LEU A 73 -10.61 -7.63 -0.74
CA LEU A 73 -10.50 -6.79 -1.93
C LEU A 73 -11.86 -6.33 -2.43
N VAL A 74 -11.94 -5.05 -2.81
CA VAL A 74 -13.01 -4.54 -3.66
C VAL A 74 -12.41 -4.19 -5.02
N LEU A 75 -12.82 -4.91 -6.06
CA LEU A 75 -12.29 -4.79 -7.41
C LEU A 75 -13.31 -4.07 -8.29
N ILE A 76 -12.97 -2.87 -8.75
CA ILE A 76 -13.83 -2.03 -9.58
C ILE A 76 -13.26 -1.96 -10.99
N ALA A 77 -14.02 -2.41 -11.99
CA ALA A 77 -13.65 -2.30 -13.40
C ALA A 77 -14.88 -2.38 -14.31
N ARG A 78 -14.72 -2.05 -15.60
CA ARG A 78 -15.82 -2.09 -16.58
C ARG A 78 -16.24 -3.51 -16.98
N ASN A 79 -15.29 -4.42 -17.08
CA ASN A 79 -15.52 -5.76 -17.63
C ASN A 79 -15.66 -6.80 -16.51
N GLY A 80 -16.89 -7.25 -16.25
CA GLY A 80 -17.19 -8.27 -15.24
C GLY A 80 -16.46 -9.60 -15.45
N GLN A 81 -16.39 -10.10 -16.69
CA GLN A 81 -15.69 -11.36 -16.97
C GLN A 81 -14.20 -11.30 -16.65
N LYS A 82 -13.55 -10.15 -16.89
CA LYS A 82 -12.15 -9.93 -16.51
C LYS A 82 -11.99 -9.88 -14.98
N LEU A 83 -12.96 -9.33 -14.25
CA LEU A 83 -12.98 -9.35 -12.78
C LEU A 83 -13.14 -10.78 -12.25
N ASP A 84 -14.02 -11.59 -12.85
CA ASP A 84 -14.23 -13.00 -12.46
C ASP A 84 -12.95 -13.81 -12.62
N ARG A 85 -12.27 -13.67 -13.76
CA ARG A 85 -10.99 -14.34 -14.01
C ARG A 85 -9.91 -13.91 -13.03
N LEU A 86 -9.84 -12.60 -12.74
CA LEU A 86 -8.87 -12.07 -11.78
C LEU A 86 -9.13 -12.61 -10.36
N GLU A 87 -10.39 -12.63 -9.91
CA GLU A 87 -10.77 -13.24 -8.62
C GLU A 87 -10.37 -14.71 -8.54
N GLN A 88 -10.67 -15.50 -9.58
CA GLN A 88 -10.29 -16.92 -9.61
C GLN A 88 -8.78 -17.10 -9.52
N GLN A 89 -8.01 -16.27 -10.23
CA GLN A 89 -6.55 -16.32 -10.20
C GLN A 89 -5.99 -16.00 -8.82
N ILE A 90 -6.46 -14.92 -8.18
CA ILE A 90 -5.94 -14.53 -6.86
C ILE A 90 -6.37 -15.50 -5.77
N ARG A 91 -7.61 -16.01 -5.78
CA ARG A 91 -8.04 -17.03 -4.82
C ARG A 91 -7.29 -18.35 -4.97
N LYS A 92 -6.88 -18.71 -6.19
CA LYS A 92 -6.05 -19.90 -6.44
C LYS A 92 -4.62 -19.71 -5.94
N LYS A 93 -4.07 -18.49 -6.06
CA LYS A 93 -2.68 -18.18 -5.72
C LYS A 93 -2.49 -17.85 -4.24
N TYR A 94 -3.49 -17.23 -3.60
CA TYR A 94 -3.41 -16.72 -2.23
C TYR A 94 -4.61 -17.21 -1.42
N ASN A 95 -4.34 -17.80 -0.25
CA ASN A 95 -5.37 -18.28 0.69
C ASN A 95 -5.50 -17.37 1.93
N THR A 96 -4.94 -16.17 1.85
CA THR A 96 -4.82 -15.19 2.96
C THR A 96 -6.06 -14.29 3.09
N MET A 97 -6.80 -14.11 2.00
CA MET A 97 -7.96 -13.22 1.88
C MET A 97 -9.28 -13.99 2.00
N LYS A 98 -10.27 -13.40 2.68
CA LYS A 98 -11.58 -14.03 2.90
C LYS A 98 -12.59 -13.59 1.85
N HIS A 99 -12.63 -12.29 1.57
CA HIS A 99 -13.67 -11.66 0.75
C HIS A 99 -13.10 -10.96 -0.49
N VAL A 100 -13.82 -11.09 -1.60
CA VAL A 100 -13.62 -10.34 -2.83
C VAL A 100 -14.97 -9.83 -3.29
N ILE A 101 -15.09 -8.52 -3.43
CA ILE A 101 -16.28 -7.85 -3.93
C ILE A 101 -15.94 -7.31 -5.30
N LYS A 102 -16.72 -7.67 -6.33
CA LYS A 102 -16.51 -7.22 -7.70
C LYS A 102 -17.58 -6.22 -8.08
N ILE A 103 -17.18 -5.04 -8.52
CA ILE A 103 -18.10 -3.99 -8.94
C ILE A 103 -17.84 -3.70 -10.42
N ALA A 104 -18.69 -4.30 -11.27
CA ALA A 104 -18.67 -4.08 -12.71
C ALA A 104 -19.44 -2.80 -13.06
N VAL A 105 -18.71 -1.71 -13.29
CA VAL A 105 -19.26 -0.37 -13.58
C VAL A 105 -18.34 0.47 -14.45
N ASP A 106 -18.93 1.44 -15.14
CA ASP A 106 -18.21 2.50 -15.84
C ASP A 106 -18.24 3.77 -14.98
N VAL A 107 -17.13 4.09 -14.33
CA VAL A 107 -17.04 5.24 -13.41
C VAL A 107 -17.19 6.60 -14.09
N THR A 108 -17.17 6.65 -15.43
CA THR A 108 -17.45 7.88 -16.17
C THR A 108 -18.94 8.25 -16.12
N LYS A 109 -19.81 7.31 -15.75
CA LYS A 109 -21.25 7.49 -15.62
C LYS A 109 -21.63 7.86 -14.19
N SER A 110 -22.49 8.87 -14.03
CA SER A 110 -22.99 9.32 -12.73
C SER A 110 -23.74 8.23 -11.95
N GLU A 111 -24.50 7.38 -12.65
CA GLU A 111 -25.26 6.27 -12.05
C GLU A 111 -24.36 5.22 -11.34
N SER A 112 -23.09 5.13 -11.77
CA SER A 112 -22.14 4.17 -11.19
C SER A 112 -21.81 4.49 -9.74
N TYR A 113 -21.85 5.76 -9.33
CA TYR A 113 -21.52 6.15 -7.97
C TYR A 113 -22.50 5.59 -6.94
N GLU A 114 -23.80 5.61 -7.26
CA GLU A 114 -24.81 5.04 -6.36
C GLU A 114 -24.65 3.53 -6.22
N LYS A 115 -24.37 2.83 -7.32
CA LYS A 115 -24.07 1.39 -7.29
C LYS A 115 -22.80 1.09 -6.48
N ILE A 116 -21.74 1.88 -6.62
CA ILE A 116 -20.51 1.73 -5.83
C ILE A 116 -20.81 1.97 -4.35
N LYS A 117 -21.49 3.07 -4.00
CA LYS A 117 -21.85 3.38 -2.60
C LYS A 117 -22.65 2.25 -1.96
N GLN A 118 -23.65 1.73 -2.65
CA GLN A 118 -24.47 0.63 -2.15
C GLN A 118 -23.64 -0.62 -1.87
N GLN A 119 -22.74 -0.98 -2.79
CA GLN A 119 -21.88 -2.16 -2.63
C GLN A 119 -20.81 -1.96 -1.56
N LEU A 120 -20.40 -0.73 -1.29
CA LEU A 120 -19.43 -0.39 -0.25
C LEU A 120 -20.05 -0.19 1.13
N ALA A 121 -21.39 -0.14 1.25
CA ALA A 121 -22.06 0.16 2.51
C ALA A 121 -21.74 -0.84 3.64
N GLU A 122 -21.49 -2.11 3.28
CA GLU A 122 -21.15 -3.18 4.23
C GLU A 122 -19.63 -3.45 4.30
N VAL A 123 -18.82 -2.69 3.56
CA VAL A 123 -17.37 -2.87 3.50
C VAL A 123 -16.70 -2.04 4.58
N ASN A 124 -16.24 -2.68 5.64
CA ASN A 124 -15.61 -1.99 6.78
C ASN A 124 -14.53 -2.85 7.46
N PRO A 125 -13.35 -2.31 7.81
CA PRO A 125 -12.85 -0.98 7.46
C PRO A 125 -12.19 -0.97 6.06
N ILE A 126 -12.43 0.09 5.30
CA ILE A 126 -11.64 0.40 4.10
C ILE A 126 -10.43 1.23 4.53
N VAL A 127 -9.24 0.68 4.34
CA VAL A 127 -7.99 1.33 4.78
C VAL A 127 -7.07 1.70 3.61
N VAL A 128 -7.31 1.12 2.45
CA VAL A 128 -6.57 1.41 1.22
C VAL A 128 -7.54 1.72 0.08
N LEU A 129 -7.27 2.82 -0.63
CA LEU A 129 -7.87 3.13 -1.92
C LEU A 129 -6.75 3.28 -2.96
N VAL A 130 -6.81 2.46 -4.00
CA VAL A 130 -5.94 2.53 -5.16
C VAL A 130 -6.76 2.96 -6.37
N ASN A 131 -6.47 4.15 -6.88
CA ASN A 131 -7.08 4.63 -8.12
C ASN A 131 -6.19 4.30 -9.32
N CYS A 132 -6.47 3.21 -10.05
CA CYS A 132 -5.68 2.77 -11.20
C CYS A 132 -6.46 2.83 -12.52
N MET A 133 -7.34 3.82 -12.68
CA MET A 133 -8.06 4.04 -13.91
C MET A 133 -7.18 4.73 -14.95
N SER A 134 -6.49 3.92 -15.75
CA SER A 134 -5.72 4.35 -16.91
C SER A 134 -6.38 3.88 -18.20
N THR A 135 -6.42 4.75 -19.21
CA THR A 135 -6.61 4.36 -20.61
C THR A 135 -5.29 3.80 -21.12
N CYS A 136 -5.05 2.50 -20.95
CA CYS A 136 -3.98 1.86 -21.70
C CYS A 136 -4.52 1.65 -23.14
N PRO A 137 -3.92 2.28 -24.17
CA PRO A 137 -4.34 2.11 -25.55
C PRO A 137 -4.22 0.66 -26.01
#